data_AF-A0A163J5Z5-F1
#
_entry.id   AF-A0A163J5Z5-F1
#
_cell.length_a   1.000
_cell.length_b   1.000
_cell.length_c   1.000
_cell.angle_alpha   90.00
_cell.angle_beta   90.00
_cell.angle_gamma   90.00
#
_symmetry.space_group_name_H-M   'P 1'
#
loop_
_entity.id
_entity.type
_entity.pdbx_description
1 polymer ?
#
loop_
_entity_poly.entity_id
_entity_poly.type
_entity_poly.pdbx_seq_one_letter_code
_entity_poly.pdbx_strand_id
1 'polypeptide(L)'
;MSDSNNSVRTKPVSGQSAPTNDPICIEEKVDRLKLDELTSSMHYRLPETMSHIIPPRFTRITLLYPEDEIWTRLQIREFLYHFGSVCQLEPRLITSLHNVQDNWRIRRLSAAILWQALIMIGDYAKGNKKTASSTTSNGTTGNNNTSTSSSNNNTNNISSNYNTTSQIKSSVQTQARRTVNAWGSELGVTKQSATAPTKAQLDRIGELLAMKGMTAHRWQDVAELLAMADFRNLPVPTFTSTTETDSDEDTDEDEEMDGSDDSEDSDSDDDIDLEIKKFRALGRSPLTAKEELMMVRMLLDLLLLDGQLRRHMSETAKDARMLEDELRQVKKATEAETIRYHSTRHQLEGRIEQLVRFGGDASSLHQDLEDLNTTYQQRQAELYEQAMHLSSSLSRSSNRRPHYLVTPWDGNEYWLFNDLFTPQQHKDGTAMADTYWGHGVIAIGRSPEQQQEKETTKRKWWHISGISNIQTFDKWLTSHYYMYQQEGALDTTAWASLETQIIEFRNHLVHRMDYLWLLEQTVDNADYS
;
A
#
# COMPACT_ATOMS: atom_id res chain seq x y z
N MET A 1 16.59 -24.19 -77.19
CA MET A 1 15.90 -24.97 -78.23
C MET A 1 14.86 -25.82 -77.52
N SER A 2 13.58 -25.60 -77.85
CA SER A 2 12.43 -26.53 -77.81
C SER A 2 12.19 -27.38 -76.56
N ASP A 3 10.99 -27.54 -76.00
CA ASP A 3 9.64 -27.05 -76.32
C ASP A 3 8.73 -27.37 -75.11
N SER A 4 7.72 -26.51 -74.90
CA SER A 4 6.31 -26.84 -74.59
C SER A 4 5.94 -28.03 -73.68
N ASN A 5 5.22 -27.79 -72.57
CA ASN A 5 3.79 -28.17 -72.45
C ASN A 5 3.10 -27.93 -71.08
N ASN A 6 1.84 -27.49 -71.21
CA ASN A 6 0.61 -27.80 -70.44
C ASN A 6 0.35 -27.27 -69.00
N SER A 7 -0.39 -26.15 -68.96
CA SER A 7 -1.79 -26.01 -68.48
C SER A 7 -2.39 -27.14 -67.60
N VAL A 8 -2.77 -26.81 -66.36
CA VAL A 8 -4.13 -27.06 -65.83
C VAL A 8 -4.49 -25.96 -64.81
N ARG A 9 -5.73 -25.47 -64.96
CA ARG A 9 -6.42 -24.40 -64.25
C ARG A 9 -7.29 -25.02 -63.14
N THR A 10 -7.12 -24.60 -61.89
CA THR A 10 -8.12 -24.82 -60.81
C THR A 10 -8.45 -23.49 -60.12
N LYS A 11 -9.76 -23.23 -60.00
CA LYS A 11 -10.35 -22.02 -59.40
C LYS A 11 -10.29 -22.11 -57.86
N PRO A 12 -10.14 -20.99 -57.14
CA PRO A 12 -10.33 -20.97 -55.69
C PRO A 12 -11.81 -20.88 -55.32
N VAL A 13 -12.21 -21.71 -54.34
CA VAL A 13 -13.52 -21.71 -53.69
C VAL A 13 -13.51 -20.67 -52.57
N SER A 14 -14.49 -19.79 -52.61
CA SER A 14 -14.86 -18.83 -51.58
C SER A 14 -15.41 -19.53 -50.33
N GLY A 15 -14.74 -19.38 -49.19
CA GLY A 15 -15.27 -19.70 -47.86
C GLY A 15 -15.69 -18.43 -47.15
N GLN A 16 -16.99 -18.22 -46.96
CA GLN A 16 -17.55 -17.20 -46.07
C GLN A 16 -17.40 -17.69 -44.63
N SER A 17 -16.64 -16.96 -43.81
CA SER A 17 -16.60 -17.13 -42.36
C SER A 17 -17.72 -16.33 -41.71
N ALA A 18 -18.49 -16.99 -40.84
CA ALA A 18 -19.50 -16.39 -40.00
C ALA A 18 -18.86 -15.55 -38.88
N PRO A 19 -19.49 -14.45 -38.45
CA PRO A 19 -18.97 -13.64 -37.35
C PRO A 19 -19.19 -14.35 -36.01
N THR A 20 -18.10 -14.65 -35.32
CA THR A 20 -18.09 -15.05 -33.92
C THR A 20 -18.41 -13.84 -33.06
N ASN A 21 -19.56 -13.86 -32.39
CA ASN A 21 -19.92 -12.91 -31.34
C ASN A 21 -19.11 -13.23 -30.09
N ASP A 22 -17.97 -12.56 -29.93
CA ASP A 22 -17.28 -12.51 -28.65
C ASP A 22 -18.08 -11.64 -27.66
N PRO A 23 -18.29 -12.08 -26.41
CA PRO A 23 -18.92 -11.26 -25.39
C PRO A 23 -17.98 -10.10 -25.05
N ILE A 24 -18.34 -8.91 -25.54
CA ILE A 24 -17.70 -7.65 -25.19
C ILE A 24 -17.73 -7.50 -23.66
N CYS A 25 -16.55 -7.47 -23.05
CA CYS A 25 -16.37 -7.17 -21.63
C CYS A 25 -16.84 -5.73 -21.38
N ILE A 26 -18.03 -5.57 -20.80
CA ILE A 26 -18.67 -4.27 -20.54
C ILE A 26 -17.87 -3.46 -19.50
N GLU A 27 -17.07 -4.11 -18.65
CA GLU A 27 -16.31 -3.45 -17.58
C GLU A 27 -15.16 -2.57 -18.12
N GLU A 28 -14.45 -2.99 -19.17
CA GLU A 28 -13.34 -2.19 -19.73
C GLU A 28 -13.83 -0.94 -20.48
N LYS A 29 -15.08 -0.97 -20.97
CA LYS A 29 -15.72 0.17 -21.65
C LYS A 29 -16.16 1.27 -20.69
N VAL A 30 -16.55 0.94 -19.46
CA VAL A 30 -17.02 1.94 -18.48
C VAL A 30 -15.84 2.75 -17.92
N ASP A 31 -14.68 2.11 -17.73
CA ASP A 31 -13.47 2.82 -17.29
C ASP A 31 -12.87 3.68 -18.41
N ARG A 32 -12.94 3.25 -19.68
CA ARG A 32 -12.55 4.09 -20.83
C ARG A 32 -13.47 5.30 -21.01
N LEU A 33 -14.78 5.15 -20.85
CA LEU A 33 -15.71 6.27 -20.99
C LEU A 33 -15.55 7.34 -19.89
N LYS A 34 -15.18 6.96 -18.66
CA LYS A 34 -14.83 7.93 -17.61
C LYS A 34 -13.49 8.62 -17.88
N LEU A 35 -12.52 7.92 -18.45
CA LEU A 35 -11.25 8.50 -18.88
C LEU A 35 -11.47 9.49 -20.04
N ASP A 36 -12.36 9.17 -20.98
CA ASP A 36 -12.77 10.04 -22.09
C ASP A 36 -13.53 11.29 -21.60
N GLU A 37 -14.35 11.19 -20.54
CA GLU A 37 -15.04 12.35 -19.95
C GLU A 37 -14.08 13.25 -19.15
N LEU A 38 -13.09 12.66 -18.45
CA LEU A 38 -12.01 13.39 -17.76
C LEU A 38 -11.02 14.04 -18.73
N THR A 39 -10.68 13.38 -19.83
CA THR A 39 -9.81 13.93 -20.90
C THR A 39 -10.55 14.95 -21.78
N SER A 40 -11.86 14.78 -21.99
CA SER A 40 -12.70 15.75 -22.73
C SER A 40 -12.96 17.02 -21.91
N SER A 41 -13.12 16.91 -20.58
CA SER A 41 -13.15 18.08 -19.68
C SER A 41 -11.78 18.75 -19.49
N MET A 42 -10.69 18.11 -19.93
CA MET A 42 -9.33 18.66 -19.95
C MET A 42 -8.88 19.11 -21.35
N HIS A 43 -9.81 19.45 -22.26
CA HIS A 43 -9.48 20.30 -23.41
C HIS A 43 -9.16 21.74 -22.93
N TYR A 44 -8.03 21.89 -22.23
CA TYR A 44 -7.39 23.16 -22.03
C TYR A 44 -7.02 23.70 -23.41
N ARG A 45 -7.75 24.71 -23.89
CA ARG A 45 -7.22 25.61 -24.92
C ARG A 45 -5.88 26.09 -24.40
N LEU A 46 -4.80 25.62 -25.02
CA LEU A 46 -3.44 26.06 -24.73
C LEU A 46 -3.46 27.60 -24.83
N PRO A 47 -3.18 28.34 -23.74
CA PRO A 47 -3.05 29.77 -23.85
C PRO A 47 -1.92 30.08 -24.84
N GLU A 48 -2.18 30.95 -25.82
CA GLU A 48 -1.27 31.29 -26.95
C GLU A 48 0.10 31.84 -26.51
N THR A 49 0.30 32.06 -25.21
CA THR A 49 1.60 32.28 -24.60
C THR A 49 1.68 31.44 -23.32
N MET A 50 2.32 30.26 -23.39
CA MET A 50 2.67 29.51 -22.17
C MET A 50 3.73 30.31 -21.41
N SER A 51 3.27 31.14 -20.48
CA SER A 51 4.16 31.81 -19.53
C SER A 51 4.95 30.76 -18.78
N HIS A 52 6.29 30.85 -18.82
CA HIS A 52 7.18 29.97 -18.07
C HIS A 52 6.80 29.96 -16.59
N ILE A 53 6.21 28.85 -16.13
CA ILE A 53 5.81 28.67 -14.72
C ILE A 53 7.08 28.35 -13.93
N ILE A 54 7.34 29.14 -12.89
CA ILE A 54 8.48 28.90 -11.98
C ILE A 54 8.12 27.70 -11.09
N PRO A 55 9.01 26.70 -10.92
CA PRO A 55 8.77 25.58 -10.01
C PRO A 55 8.56 26.09 -8.57
N PRO A 56 7.78 25.38 -7.73
CA PRO A 56 7.71 25.71 -6.31
C PRO A 56 9.06 25.49 -5.63
N ARG A 57 9.22 26.05 -4.44
CA ARG A 57 10.45 25.89 -3.66
C ARG A 57 10.60 24.44 -3.20
N PHE A 58 11.72 23.82 -3.55
CA PHE A 58 12.08 22.49 -3.06
C PHE A 58 12.93 22.61 -1.80
N THR A 59 12.53 21.90 -0.74
CA THR A 59 13.35 21.84 0.47
C THR A 59 14.08 20.52 0.50
N ARG A 60 15.40 20.58 0.72
CA ARG A 60 16.24 19.39 0.76
C ARG A 60 15.95 18.56 2.00
N ILE A 61 15.71 17.26 1.80
CA ILE A 61 15.70 16.27 2.88
C ILE A 61 17.14 15.82 3.12
N THR A 62 17.63 15.98 4.35
CA THR A 62 18.89 15.37 4.76
C THR A 62 18.60 13.98 5.29
N LEU A 63 19.13 12.96 4.62
CA LEU A 63 18.93 11.57 5.03
C LEU A 63 19.84 11.24 6.22
N LEU A 64 19.24 10.76 7.31
CA LEU A 64 19.91 10.25 8.50
C LEU A 64 20.41 8.81 8.30
N TYR A 65 19.74 8.07 7.41
CA TYR A 65 20.10 6.69 7.05
C TYR A 65 20.47 6.60 5.56
N PRO A 66 21.22 5.56 5.16
CA PRO A 66 21.43 5.22 3.76
C PRO A 66 20.12 5.09 2.98
N GLU A 67 20.14 5.40 1.69
CA GLU A 67 18.94 5.48 0.87
C GLU A 67 18.18 4.13 0.78
N ASP A 68 18.91 3.04 0.66
CA ASP A 68 18.40 1.67 0.65
C ASP A 68 17.68 1.29 1.95
N GLU A 69 18.16 1.80 3.09
CA GLU A 69 17.48 1.65 4.37
C GLU A 69 16.18 2.47 4.40
N ILE A 70 16.20 3.72 3.92
CA ILE A 70 15.01 4.57 3.80
C ILE A 70 13.93 3.89 2.94
N TRP A 71 14.31 3.29 1.82
CA TRP A 71 13.38 2.52 0.98
C TRP A 71 12.78 1.32 1.69
N THR A 72 13.59 0.55 2.40
CA THR A 72 13.11 -0.60 3.17
C THR A 72 12.12 -0.15 4.24
N ARG A 73 12.41 0.97 4.91
CA ARG A 73 11.51 1.60 5.89
C ARG A 73 10.20 2.07 5.25
N LEU A 74 10.24 2.73 4.10
CA LEU A 74 9.04 3.13 3.35
C LEU A 74 8.19 1.93 2.95
N GLN A 75 8.80 0.82 2.53
CA GLN A 75 8.06 -0.41 2.19
C GLN A 75 7.35 -1.02 3.40
N ILE A 76 8.04 -1.12 4.55
CA ILE A 76 7.42 -1.59 5.80
C ILE A 76 6.28 -0.66 6.22
N ARG A 77 6.50 0.66 6.15
CA ARG A 77 5.50 1.69 6.47
C ARG A 77 4.24 1.54 5.62
N GLU A 78 4.39 1.43 4.30
CA GLU A 78 3.26 1.30 3.37
C GLU A 78 2.54 -0.05 3.52
N PHE A 79 3.29 -1.15 3.75
CA PHE A 79 2.66 -2.42 4.08
C PHE A 79 1.75 -2.28 5.31
N LEU A 80 2.25 -1.67 6.37
CA LEU A 80 1.52 -1.51 7.63
C LEU A 80 0.35 -0.53 7.51
N TYR A 81 0.45 0.47 6.63
CA TYR A 81 -0.67 1.34 6.29
C TYR A 81 -1.85 0.56 5.70
N HIS A 82 -1.57 -0.31 4.71
CA HIS A 82 -2.62 -1.07 4.02
C HIS A 82 -3.13 -2.26 4.82
N PHE A 83 -2.25 -2.93 5.56
CA PHE A 83 -2.51 -4.24 6.15
C PHE A 83 -2.47 -4.27 7.66
N GLY A 84 -2.14 -3.16 8.33
CA GLY A 84 -2.01 -3.11 9.78
C GLY A 84 -3.28 -3.52 10.52
N SER A 85 -4.46 -3.17 9.99
CA SER A 85 -5.77 -3.57 10.54
C SER A 85 -6.01 -5.08 10.45
N VAL A 86 -5.70 -5.69 9.29
CA VAL A 86 -5.81 -7.14 9.06
C VAL A 86 -4.82 -7.89 9.95
N CYS A 87 -3.62 -7.33 10.06
CA CYS A 87 -2.61 -7.84 10.96
C CYS A 87 -2.95 -7.59 12.42
N GLN A 88 -4.01 -6.86 12.79
CA GLN A 88 -4.31 -6.55 14.20
C GLN A 88 -3.15 -5.86 14.94
N LEU A 89 -2.35 -5.07 14.22
CA LEU A 89 -1.25 -4.32 14.82
C LEU A 89 -1.80 -3.11 15.59
N GLU A 90 -1.22 -2.84 16.76
CA GLU A 90 -1.65 -1.73 17.59
C GLU A 90 -1.43 -0.39 16.84
N PRO A 91 -2.44 0.51 16.79
CA PRO A 91 -2.30 1.80 16.09
C PRO A 91 -1.10 2.63 16.56
N ARG A 92 -0.71 2.51 17.84
CA ARG A 92 0.46 3.19 18.41
C ARG A 92 1.79 2.75 17.79
N LEU A 93 1.88 1.50 17.35
CA LEU A 93 3.06 1.02 16.63
C LEU A 93 3.13 1.68 15.26
N ILE A 94 2.01 1.75 14.55
CA ILE A 94 1.92 2.36 13.21
C ILE A 94 2.29 3.84 13.26
N THR A 95 1.82 4.59 14.27
CA THR A 95 2.17 6.02 14.41
C THR A 95 3.66 6.27 14.56
N SER A 96 4.41 5.36 15.19
CA SER A 96 5.86 5.50 15.35
C SER A 96 6.63 5.35 14.04
N LEU A 97 5.96 4.94 12.95
CA LEU A 97 6.54 4.74 11.62
C LEU A 97 6.22 5.87 10.66
N HIS A 98 5.50 6.89 11.11
CA HIS A 98 5.12 8.01 10.25
C HIS A 98 6.37 8.65 9.64
N ASN A 99 7.38 8.92 10.47
CA ASN A 99 8.68 9.40 10.03
C ASN A 99 9.64 8.22 9.83
N VAL A 100 10.06 8.00 8.58
CA VAL A 100 11.02 6.94 8.26
C VAL A 100 12.46 7.28 8.70
N GLN A 101 12.73 8.55 8.98
CA GLN A 101 14.04 9.01 9.48
C GLN A 101 14.17 8.89 10.99
N ASP A 102 13.08 8.64 11.70
CA ASP A 102 13.14 8.48 13.15
C ASP A 102 13.89 7.22 13.55
N ASN A 103 14.42 7.25 14.77
CA ASN A 103 14.91 6.05 15.41
C ASN A 103 13.71 5.18 15.80
N TRP A 104 13.25 4.38 14.83
CA TRP A 104 12.38 3.27 15.10
C TRP A 104 13.01 2.49 16.24
N ARG A 105 12.28 2.21 17.31
CA ARG A 105 12.78 1.28 18.33
C ARG A 105 12.74 -0.13 17.73
N ILE A 106 13.59 -0.36 16.71
CA ILE A 106 13.55 -1.47 15.75
C ILE A 106 13.37 -2.76 16.50
N ARG A 107 14.09 -2.97 17.60
CA ARG A 107 13.97 -4.19 18.41
C ARG A 107 12.57 -4.50 18.91
N ARG A 108 11.80 -3.50 19.35
CA ARG A 108 10.42 -3.70 19.84
C ARG A 108 9.43 -3.77 18.69
N LEU A 109 9.61 -2.88 17.72
CA LEU A 109 8.77 -2.81 16.54
C LEU A 109 8.88 -4.09 15.70
N SER A 110 10.09 -4.49 15.34
CA SER A 110 10.37 -5.73 14.61
C SER A 110 9.83 -6.93 15.38
N ALA A 111 10.01 -7.00 16.71
CA ALA A 111 9.43 -8.08 17.50
C ALA A 111 7.90 -8.14 17.37
N ALA A 112 7.20 -7.00 17.45
CA ALA A 112 5.75 -6.94 17.31
C ALA A 112 5.28 -7.32 15.90
N ILE A 113 5.93 -6.80 14.86
CA ILE A 113 5.60 -7.09 13.46
C ILE A 113 5.85 -8.57 13.14
N LEU A 114 7.03 -9.10 13.49
CA LEU A 114 7.40 -10.49 13.21
C LEU A 114 6.49 -11.46 13.96
N TRP A 115 6.22 -11.19 15.24
CA TRP A 115 5.28 -11.98 16.03
C TRP A 115 3.92 -12.10 15.35
N GLN A 116 3.39 -10.97 14.92
CA GLN A 116 2.06 -10.93 14.32
C GLN A 116 2.02 -11.60 12.94
N ALA A 117 3.07 -11.39 12.13
CA ALA A 117 3.22 -12.08 10.86
C ALA A 117 3.31 -13.61 11.06
N LEU A 118 4.06 -14.09 12.06
CA LEU A 118 4.16 -15.53 12.37
C LEU A 118 2.83 -16.14 12.83
N ILE A 119 2.02 -15.41 13.62
CA ILE A 119 0.66 -15.86 14.00
C ILE A 119 -0.21 -16.04 12.74
N MET A 120 -0.14 -15.10 11.81
CA MET A 120 -0.92 -15.13 10.57
C MET A 120 -0.45 -16.25 9.65
N ILE A 121 0.85 -16.36 9.39
CA ILE A 121 1.46 -17.42 8.57
C ILE A 121 1.16 -18.81 9.17
N GLY A 122 1.26 -18.92 10.49
CA GLY A 122 0.93 -20.11 11.24
C GLY A 122 -0.57 -20.44 11.26
N ASP A 123 -1.44 -19.63 10.64
CA ASP A 123 -2.88 -19.91 10.55
C ASP A 123 -3.59 -20.09 11.90
N TYR A 124 -3.04 -19.53 12.99
CA TYR A 124 -3.66 -19.61 14.32
C TYR A 124 -5.05 -18.96 14.34
N ALA A 125 -5.30 -18.00 13.45
CA ALA A 125 -6.61 -17.37 13.26
C ALA A 125 -7.69 -18.33 12.69
N LYS A 126 -7.32 -19.44 12.03
CA LYS A 126 -8.26 -20.38 11.40
C LYS A 126 -8.80 -21.46 12.38
N GLY A 127 -8.21 -21.58 13.57
CA GLY A 127 -8.49 -22.64 14.55
C GLY A 127 -9.86 -22.57 15.24
N ASN A 128 -10.59 -21.44 15.19
CA ASN A 128 -11.82 -21.25 15.97
C ASN A 128 -13.15 -21.50 15.22
N LYS A 129 -13.13 -21.94 13.96
CA LYS A 129 -14.37 -22.19 13.18
C LYS A 129 -14.72 -23.67 12.94
N LYS A 130 -13.99 -24.63 13.51
CA LYS A 130 -14.19 -26.08 13.26
C LYS A 130 -14.86 -26.86 14.40
N THR A 131 -15.63 -26.21 15.28
CA THR A 131 -16.48 -26.89 16.27
C THR A 131 -17.97 -26.56 16.07
N ALA A 132 -18.48 -26.76 14.86
CA ALA A 132 -19.93 -26.81 14.60
C ALA A 132 -20.30 -27.59 13.32
N SER A 133 -19.65 -28.74 13.05
CA SER A 133 -20.19 -29.71 12.08
C SER A 133 -19.59 -31.10 12.29
N SER A 134 -19.78 -31.65 13.48
CA SER A 134 -19.69 -33.10 13.69
C SER A 134 -20.96 -33.54 14.42
N THR A 135 -22.10 -33.43 13.73
CA THR A 135 -23.28 -34.20 14.12
C THR A 135 -23.04 -35.62 13.64
N THR A 136 -22.58 -36.40 14.59
CA THR A 136 -22.56 -37.86 14.68
C THR A 136 -23.65 -38.51 13.82
N SER A 137 -23.21 -39.27 12.82
CA SER A 137 -23.99 -40.35 12.24
C SER A 137 -24.29 -41.40 13.32
N ASN A 138 -25.52 -41.48 13.77
CA ASN A 138 -26.08 -42.70 14.34
C ASN A 138 -27.37 -43.01 13.60
N GLY A 139 -27.39 -44.16 12.93
CA GLY A 139 -28.52 -44.60 12.14
C GLY A 139 -29.72 -44.96 13.00
N THR A 140 -30.91 -44.79 12.43
CA THR A 140 -32.06 -45.66 12.70
C THR A 140 -32.91 -45.74 11.44
N THR A 141 -33.06 -46.98 11.00
CA THR A 141 -33.88 -47.49 9.91
C THR A 141 -35.36 -47.10 10.07
N GLY A 142 -36.02 -46.62 9.00
CA GLY A 142 -37.49 -46.47 9.01
C GLY A 142 -38.13 -45.65 7.88
N ASN A 143 -38.51 -46.35 6.81
CA ASN A 143 -39.76 -46.25 6.03
C ASN A 143 -40.30 -44.91 5.44
N ASN A 144 -40.43 -44.95 4.09
CA ASN A 144 -41.47 -44.42 3.20
C ASN A 144 -42.33 -43.22 3.63
N ASN A 145 -42.22 -42.10 2.90
CA ASN A 145 -43.28 -41.63 1.98
C ASN A 145 -42.91 -40.30 1.28
N THR A 146 -43.09 -40.33 -0.04
CA THR A 146 -43.67 -39.31 -0.93
C THR A 146 -43.85 -37.88 -0.38
N SER A 147 -43.03 -36.95 -0.87
CA SER A 147 -43.52 -35.63 -1.29
C SER A 147 -42.46 -34.88 -2.10
N THR A 148 -42.84 -34.63 -3.34
CA THR A 148 -42.37 -33.64 -4.29
C THR A 148 -42.11 -32.29 -3.62
N SER A 149 -40.86 -31.82 -3.64
CA SER A 149 -40.53 -30.41 -3.45
C SER A 149 -39.26 -30.11 -4.21
N SER A 150 -39.44 -29.52 -5.39
CA SER A 150 -38.39 -28.92 -6.19
C SER A 150 -37.73 -27.80 -5.39
N SER A 151 -36.51 -28.03 -4.92
CA SER A 151 -35.60 -26.98 -4.45
C SER A 151 -34.30 -27.11 -5.23
N ASN A 152 -34.20 -26.26 -6.25
CA ASN A 152 -32.96 -26.01 -7.00
C ASN A 152 -31.95 -25.32 -6.08
N ASN A 153 -31.19 -26.10 -5.32
CA ASN A 153 -29.92 -25.63 -4.74
C ASN A 153 -28.79 -26.09 -5.66
N ASN A 154 -28.68 -25.40 -6.79
CA ASN A 154 -27.51 -25.47 -7.65
C ASN A 154 -26.43 -24.53 -7.08
N THR A 155 -25.93 -24.84 -5.88
CA THR A 155 -24.63 -24.32 -5.42
C THR A 155 -23.58 -25.07 -6.21
N ASN A 156 -23.32 -24.57 -7.41
CA ASN A 156 -22.10 -24.81 -8.14
C ASN A 156 -20.94 -24.40 -7.25
N ASN A 157 -20.42 -25.36 -6.47
CA ASN A 157 -19.03 -25.40 -6.06
C ASN A 157 -18.20 -25.50 -7.35
N ILE A 158 -18.08 -24.39 -8.06
CA ILE A 158 -16.95 -24.14 -8.94
C ILE A 158 -15.79 -23.97 -7.96
N SER A 159 -15.19 -25.11 -7.60
CA SER A 159 -13.80 -25.16 -7.19
C SER A 159 -13.03 -24.45 -8.28
N SER A 160 -12.73 -23.17 -8.04
CA SER A 160 -11.95 -22.37 -8.96
C SER A 160 -10.58 -23.00 -9.05
N ASN A 161 -10.34 -23.72 -10.14
CA ASN A 161 -9.08 -24.36 -10.50
C ASN A 161 -8.00 -23.32 -10.90
N TYR A 162 -8.08 -22.10 -10.36
CA TYR A 162 -7.14 -21.02 -10.63
C TYR A 162 -6.18 -20.89 -9.44
N ASN A 163 -4.91 -21.19 -9.70
CA ASN A 163 -3.69 -20.74 -9.01
C ASN A 163 -3.29 -21.43 -7.69
N THR A 164 -2.94 -22.72 -7.77
CA THR A 164 -2.25 -23.47 -6.70
C THR A 164 -0.82 -22.97 -6.40
N THR A 165 -0.24 -22.10 -7.24
CA THR A 165 1.13 -21.57 -7.08
C THR A 165 1.26 -20.38 -6.13
N SER A 166 0.15 -19.85 -5.58
CA SER A 166 0.18 -18.60 -4.82
C SER A 166 0.07 -18.75 -3.30
N GLN A 167 -0.10 -19.96 -2.75
CA GLN A 167 -0.30 -20.13 -1.30
C GLN A 167 1.02 -20.40 -0.56
N ILE A 168 1.11 -19.91 0.68
CA ILE A 168 2.21 -20.25 1.59
C ILE A 168 2.29 -21.77 1.74
N LYS A 169 3.48 -22.34 1.52
CA LYS A 169 3.72 -23.80 1.64
C LYS A 169 3.32 -24.30 3.03
N SER A 170 2.67 -25.46 3.11
CA SER A 170 2.22 -26.06 4.39
C SER A 170 3.38 -26.35 5.36
N SER A 171 4.57 -26.62 4.83
CA SER A 171 5.81 -26.78 5.60
C SER A 171 6.20 -25.47 6.31
N VAL A 172 6.15 -24.34 5.61
CA VAL A 172 6.39 -22.99 6.15
C VAL A 172 5.37 -22.65 7.24
N GLN A 173 4.08 -22.93 7.01
CA GLN A 173 3.05 -22.71 8.03
C GLN A 173 3.28 -23.58 9.29
N THR A 174 3.67 -24.84 9.09
CA THR A 174 3.99 -25.76 10.20
C THR A 174 5.21 -25.26 10.98
N GLN A 175 6.23 -24.75 10.29
CA GLN A 175 7.40 -24.17 10.92
C GLN A 175 7.03 -22.91 11.72
N ALA A 176 6.23 -22.00 11.17
CA ALA A 176 5.75 -20.81 11.88
C ALA A 176 5.04 -21.18 13.20
N ARG A 177 4.19 -22.21 13.19
CA ARG A 177 3.54 -22.72 14.40
C ARG A 177 4.53 -23.25 15.44
N ARG A 178 5.52 -24.02 14.99
CA ARG A 178 6.57 -24.53 15.88
C ARG A 178 7.34 -23.39 16.52
N THR A 179 7.74 -22.39 15.73
CA THR A 179 8.43 -21.18 16.20
C THR A 179 7.59 -20.44 17.25
N VAL A 180 6.32 -20.16 16.96
CA VAL A 180 5.39 -19.48 17.90
C VAL A 180 5.26 -20.24 19.22
N ASN A 181 5.06 -21.57 19.17
CA ASN A 181 4.93 -22.39 20.36
C ASN A 181 6.24 -22.46 21.16
N ALA A 182 7.39 -22.55 20.48
CA ALA A 182 8.71 -22.57 21.09
C ALA A 182 8.99 -21.27 21.85
N TRP A 183 8.72 -20.12 21.22
CA TRP A 183 8.87 -18.81 21.85
C TRP A 183 7.91 -18.64 23.04
N GLY A 184 6.68 -19.12 22.93
CA GLY A 184 5.73 -19.13 24.04
C GLY A 184 6.20 -19.96 25.24
N SER A 185 6.86 -21.10 24.98
CA SER A 185 7.42 -21.97 26.01
C SER A 185 8.65 -21.35 26.66
N GLU A 186 9.54 -20.73 25.88
CA GLU A 186 10.72 -20.01 26.36
C GLU A 186 10.33 -18.86 27.30
N LEU A 187 9.22 -18.18 26.99
CA LEU A 187 8.69 -17.08 27.79
C LEU A 187 7.83 -17.53 28.98
N GLY A 188 7.63 -18.85 29.15
CA GLY A 188 6.85 -19.43 30.24
C GLY A 188 5.34 -19.17 30.16
N VAL A 189 4.82 -18.81 28.98
CA VAL A 189 3.39 -18.53 28.77
C VAL A 189 2.63 -19.80 28.42
N THR A 190 3.25 -20.67 27.61
CA THR A 190 2.70 -21.98 27.29
C THR A 190 3.47 -23.04 28.08
N LYS A 191 2.74 -23.93 28.77
CA LYS A 191 3.31 -25.22 29.17
C LYS A 191 3.55 -26.00 27.87
N GLN A 192 4.47 -26.98 27.86
CA GLN A 192 4.72 -27.91 26.75
C GLN A 192 3.51 -28.81 26.38
N SER A 193 2.29 -28.33 26.60
CA SER A 193 1.05 -28.99 26.28
C SER A 193 0.82 -28.95 24.77
N ALA A 194 0.29 -30.06 24.23
CA ALA A 194 -0.02 -30.23 22.81
C ALA A 194 -1.22 -29.39 22.31
N THR A 195 -1.81 -28.55 23.16
CA THR A 195 -2.95 -27.70 22.78
C THR A 195 -2.49 -26.41 22.13
N ALA A 196 -3.27 -25.91 21.16
CA ALA A 196 -3.01 -24.62 20.55
C ALA A 196 -3.12 -23.49 21.60
N PRO A 197 -2.21 -22.49 21.58
CA PRO A 197 -2.28 -21.34 22.47
C PRO A 197 -3.59 -20.57 22.27
N THR A 198 -4.20 -20.18 23.39
CA THR A 198 -5.37 -19.30 23.40
C THR A 198 -5.00 -17.89 22.93
N LYS A 199 -5.97 -17.09 22.47
CA LYS A 199 -5.74 -15.70 22.06
C LYS A 199 -5.04 -14.88 23.16
N ALA A 200 -5.52 -14.96 24.41
CA ALA A 200 -4.91 -14.25 25.53
C ALA A 200 -3.44 -14.68 25.80
N GLN A 201 -3.09 -15.95 25.54
CA GLN A 201 -1.70 -16.40 25.61
C GLN A 201 -0.87 -15.82 24.48
N LEU A 202 -1.40 -15.77 23.25
CA LEU A 202 -0.72 -15.16 22.12
C LEU A 202 -0.46 -13.67 22.35
N ASP A 203 -1.47 -12.92 22.82
CA ASP A 203 -1.34 -11.49 23.13
C ASP A 203 -0.22 -11.26 24.17
N ARG A 204 -0.21 -12.07 25.25
CA ARG A 204 0.82 -12.01 26.29
C ARG A 204 2.22 -12.35 25.79
N ILE A 205 2.35 -13.30 24.86
CA ILE A 205 3.66 -13.62 24.25
C ILE A 205 4.15 -12.42 23.43
N GLY A 206 3.26 -11.80 22.63
CA GLY A 206 3.57 -10.60 21.86
C GLY A 206 4.07 -9.45 22.74
N GLU A 207 3.40 -9.18 23.86
CA GLU A 207 3.83 -8.17 24.84
C GLU A 207 5.22 -8.47 25.41
N LEU A 208 5.47 -9.72 25.82
CA LEU A 208 6.77 -10.12 26.37
C LEU A 208 7.89 -10.05 25.33
N LEU A 209 7.60 -10.37 24.06
CA LEU A 209 8.55 -10.21 22.95
C LEU A 209 8.83 -8.73 22.69
N ALA A 210 7.82 -7.87 22.66
CA ALA A 210 8.01 -6.44 22.50
C ALA A 210 8.84 -5.83 23.66
N MET A 211 8.72 -6.36 24.88
CA MET A 211 9.53 -5.94 26.03
C MET A 211 10.97 -6.45 25.96
N LYS A 212 11.17 -7.74 25.67
CA LYS A 212 12.50 -8.39 25.69
C LYS A 212 13.29 -8.20 24.39
N GLY A 213 12.62 -7.92 23.28
CA GLY A 213 13.19 -7.79 21.95
C GLY A 213 13.49 -9.13 21.25
N MET A 214 14.06 -9.03 20.05
CA MET A 214 14.53 -10.15 19.27
C MET A 214 15.95 -10.57 19.66
N THR A 215 16.14 -11.85 19.96
CA THR A 215 17.44 -12.49 20.22
C THR A 215 18.00 -13.11 18.93
N ALA A 216 19.27 -13.51 18.93
CA ALA A 216 19.87 -14.16 17.76
C ALA A 216 19.12 -15.45 17.38
N HIS A 217 18.78 -16.30 18.35
CA HIS A 217 18.03 -17.53 18.06
C HIS A 217 16.67 -17.27 17.41
N ARG A 218 15.94 -16.21 17.81
CA ARG A 218 14.65 -15.86 17.21
C ARG A 218 14.81 -15.33 15.79
N TRP A 219 15.85 -14.53 15.53
CA TRP A 219 16.15 -14.09 14.16
C TRP A 219 16.52 -15.27 13.26
N GLN A 220 17.24 -16.25 13.79
CA GLN A 220 17.50 -17.47 13.05
C GLN A 220 16.22 -18.27 12.78
N ASP A 221 15.32 -18.43 13.75
CA ASP A 221 14.05 -19.11 13.50
C ASP A 221 13.25 -18.45 12.35
N VAL A 222 13.31 -17.12 12.23
CA VAL A 222 12.72 -16.36 11.11
C VAL A 222 13.48 -16.62 9.82
N ALA A 223 14.81 -16.64 9.85
CA ALA A 223 15.64 -16.92 8.68
C ALA A 223 15.38 -18.32 8.11
N GLU A 224 15.33 -19.35 8.94
CA GLU A 224 15.00 -20.72 8.50
C GLU A 224 13.61 -20.76 7.84
N LEU A 225 12.64 -20.04 8.41
CA LEU A 225 11.29 -19.97 7.85
C LEU A 225 11.28 -19.29 6.47
N LEU A 226 12.03 -18.20 6.31
CA LEU A 226 12.18 -17.49 5.04
C LEU A 226 12.92 -18.35 4.00
N ALA A 227 13.97 -19.05 4.41
CA ALA A 227 14.73 -19.95 3.55
C ALA A 227 13.85 -21.12 3.04
N MET A 228 13.00 -21.69 3.90
CA MET A 228 11.97 -22.68 3.52
C MET A 228 10.93 -22.14 2.54
N ALA A 229 10.74 -20.81 2.51
CA ALA A 229 9.88 -20.10 1.58
C ALA A 229 10.63 -19.61 0.32
N ASP A 230 11.83 -20.14 0.08
CA ASP A 230 12.70 -19.85 -1.07
C ASP A 230 13.25 -18.40 -1.13
N PHE A 231 13.28 -17.69 0.01
CA PHE A 231 14.00 -16.41 0.09
C PHE A 231 15.51 -16.66 0.16
N ARG A 232 16.27 -15.88 -0.60
CA ARG A 232 17.74 -15.96 -0.72
C ARG A 232 18.42 -14.77 -0.06
N ASN A 233 19.76 -14.80 0.04
CA ASN A 233 20.60 -13.72 0.58
C ASN A 233 20.23 -13.31 2.01
N LEU A 234 20.00 -14.31 2.87
CA LEU A 234 19.65 -14.09 4.27
C LEU A 234 20.91 -13.68 5.06
N PRO A 235 20.84 -12.67 5.94
CA PRO A 235 21.98 -12.21 6.74
C PRO A 235 22.24 -13.10 7.96
N VAL A 236 21.64 -14.29 8.00
CA VAL A 236 21.72 -15.25 9.09
C VAL A 236 21.98 -16.63 8.47
N PRO A 237 22.90 -17.44 9.02
CA PRO A 237 23.14 -18.79 8.51
C PRO A 237 21.88 -19.66 8.64
N THR A 238 21.57 -20.42 7.60
CA THR A 238 20.40 -21.32 7.51
C THR A 238 20.76 -22.64 6.87
N PHE A 239 20.07 -23.73 7.26
CA PHE A 239 20.35 -25.08 6.74
C PHE A 239 20.08 -25.25 5.24
N THR A 240 19.25 -24.39 4.65
CA THR A 240 18.86 -24.49 3.23
C THR A 240 19.54 -23.44 2.34
N SER A 241 20.44 -22.63 2.90
CA SER A 241 21.29 -21.74 2.11
C SER A 241 22.42 -22.58 1.51
N THR A 242 22.08 -23.41 0.52
CA THR A 242 23.10 -23.86 -0.43
C THR A 242 23.65 -22.61 -1.07
N THR A 243 24.86 -22.24 -0.68
CA THR A 243 25.74 -21.35 -1.42
C THR A 243 25.62 -21.73 -2.89
N GLU A 244 24.94 -20.91 -3.67
CA GLU A 244 25.22 -20.84 -5.10
C GLU A 244 26.69 -20.38 -5.12
N THR A 245 27.60 -21.36 -5.21
CA THR A 245 28.95 -21.13 -5.68
C THR A 245 28.81 -20.28 -6.92
N ASP A 246 29.28 -19.03 -6.85
CA ASP A 246 29.52 -18.17 -8.00
C ASP A 246 30.50 -18.91 -8.92
N SER A 247 30.00 -19.90 -9.66
CA SER A 247 30.68 -20.57 -10.74
C SER A 247 30.53 -19.71 -11.99
N ASP A 248 31.00 -18.47 -11.91
CA ASP A 248 31.43 -17.72 -13.08
C ASP A 248 32.91 -18.12 -13.33
N GLU A 249 33.12 -19.41 -13.57
CA GLU A 249 34.30 -19.94 -14.25
C GLU A 249 34.11 -19.72 -15.76
N ASP A 250 34.26 -18.46 -16.19
CA ASP A 250 34.74 -18.15 -17.54
C ASP A 250 36.29 -18.22 -17.51
N THR A 251 36.81 -19.39 -17.14
CA THR A 251 38.24 -19.69 -17.31
C THR A 251 38.38 -20.66 -18.48
N ASP A 252 38.36 -20.09 -19.69
CA ASP A 252 38.84 -20.73 -20.91
C ASP A 252 40.36 -20.97 -20.79
N GLU A 253 40.81 -21.99 -20.05
CA GLU A 253 42.18 -22.49 -20.21
C GLU A 253 42.20 -24.02 -20.28
N ASP A 254 42.41 -24.48 -21.51
CA ASP A 254 42.78 -25.83 -21.92
C ASP A 254 44.00 -26.34 -21.12
N GLU A 255 43.81 -27.12 -20.06
CA GLU A 255 44.87 -28.00 -19.56
C GLU A 255 44.34 -29.40 -19.24
N GLU A 256 44.63 -30.33 -20.15
CA GLU A 256 44.55 -31.77 -19.94
C GLU A 256 45.44 -32.16 -18.75
N MET A 257 44.87 -32.38 -17.57
CA MET A 257 45.58 -32.99 -16.44
C MET A 257 44.82 -34.21 -15.90
N ASP A 258 45.34 -35.39 -16.27
CA ASP A 258 45.08 -36.70 -15.68
C ASP A 258 45.76 -36.76 -14.30
N GLY A 259 44.98 -36.82 -13.21
CA GLY A 259 45.52 -36.78 -11.86
C GLY A 259 44.50 -36.92 -10.73
N SER A 260 44.26 -38.18 -10.35
CA SER A 260 43.96 -38.65 -8.99
C SER A 260 42.91 -37.93 -8.13
N ASP A 261 41.70 -38.50 -8.13
CA ASP A 261 41.02 -39.10 -6.97
C ASP A 261 41.65 -38.81 -5.59
N ASP A 262 41.24 -37.70 -4.96
CA ASP A 262 41.20 -37.54 -3.50
C ASP A 262 39.94 -36.75 -3.14
N SER A 263 38.95 -37.49 -2.64
CA SER A 263 37.59 -37.03 -2.34
C SER A 263 37.51 -36.48 -0.90
N GLU A 264 38.00 -35.24 -0.70
CA GLU A 264 37.90 -34.51 0.58
C GLU A 264 36.67 -33.58 0.70
N ASP A 265 35.66 -33.71 -0.17
CA ASP A 265 34.51 -32.78 -0.22
C ASP A 265 33.35 -33.08 0.78
N SER A 266 33.60 -33.75 1.91
CA SER A 266 32.53 -34.15 2.85
C SER A 266 32.42 -33.32 4.14
N ASP A 267 33.23 -32.28 4.34
CA ASP A 267 33.26 -31.50 5.59
C ASP A 267 32.36 -30.24 5.58
N SER A 268 31.71 -29.90 4.46
CA SER A 268 30.97 -28.64 4.32
C SER A 268 29.67 -28.56 5.13
N ASP A 269 28.99 -29.69 5.38
CA ASP A 269 27.74 -29.72 6.15
C ASP A 269 27.99 -29.51 7.67
N ASP A 270 29.11 -30.02 8.20
CA ASP A 270 29.46 -29.89 9.62
C ASP A 270 29.82 -28.44 10.00
N ASP A 271 30.36 -27.68 9.04
CA ASP A 271 30.71 -26.27 9.22
C ASP A 271 29.47 -25.37 9.37
N ILE A 272 28.43 -25.58 8.56
CA ILE A 272 27.17 -24.81 8.63
C ILE A 272 26.46 -25.07 9.96
N ASP A 273 26.43 -26.32 10.40
CA ASP A 273 25.88 -26.75 11.68
C ASP A 273 26.55 -26.04 12.87
N LEU A 274 27.87 -25.90 12.81
CA LEU A 274 28.67 -25.21 13.81
C LEU A 274 28.39 -23.69 13.81
N GLU A 275 28.28 -23.08 12.63
CA GLU A 275 27.98 -21.65 12.48
C GLU A 275 26.59 -21.32 13.04
N ILE A 276 25.59 -22.14 12.72
CA ILE A 276 24.23 -22.04 13.27
C ILE A 276 24.26 -22.12 14.79
N LYS A 277 24.94 -23.12 15.37
CA LYS A 277 25.05 -23.26 16.84
C LYS A 277 25.73 -22.03 17.47
N LYS A 278 26.77 -21.51 16.82
CA LYS A 278 27.49 -20.29 17.26
C LYS A 278 26.59 -19.06 17.21
N PHE A 279 25.79 -18.89 16.16
CA PHE A 279 24.84 -17.78 16.04
C PHE A 279 23.76 -17.85 17.13
N ARG A 280 23.16 -19.03 17.38
CA ARG A 280 22.14 -19.21 18.44
C ARG A 280 22.65 -18.93 19.84
N ALA A 281 23.93 -19.21 20.10
CA ALA A 281 24.54 -18.98 21.40
C ALA A 281 24.67 -17.49 21.74
N LEU A 282 24.52 -16.58 20.77
CA LEU A 282 24.59 -15.15 21.01
C LEU A 282 23.35 -14.66 21.77
N GLY A 283 23.56 -14.11 22.97
CA GLY A 283 22.47 -13.58 23.79
C GLY A 283 21.78 -12.34 23.22
N ARG A 284 22.37 -11.69 22.21
CA ARG A 284 21.82 -10.54 21.47
C ARG A 284 21.96 -10.78 19.98
N SER A 285 21.03 -10.23 19.20
CA SER A 285 21.14 -10.19 17.74
C SER A 285 22.47 -9.54 17.33
N PRO A 286 23.32 -10.22 16.54
CA PRO A 286 24.49 -9.61 15.93
C PRO A 286 24.13 -8.77 14.69
N LEU A 287 22.88 -8.83 14.23
CA LEU A 287 22.41 -8.14 13.03
C LEU A 287 22.44 -6.62 13.21
N THR A 288 22.84 -5.94 12.14
CA THR A 288 22.67 -4.51 11.98
C THR A 288 21.18 -4.14 11.87
N ALA A 289 20.84 -2.89 12.17
CA ALA A 289 19.47 -2.38 12.02
C ALA A 289 18.92 -2.60 10.60
N LYS A 290 19.76 -2.40 9.58
CA LYS A 290 19.44 -2.61 8.17
C LYS A 290 19.08 -4.08 7.89
N GLU A 291 19.88 -5.02 8.39
CA GLU A 291 19.60 -6.47 8.21
C GLU A 291 18.33 -6.90 8.94
N GLU A 292 18.09 -6.38 10.15
CA GLU A 292 16.84 -6.62 10.89
C GLU A 292 15.62 -6.11 10.09
N LEU A 293 15.71 -4.93 9.49
CA LEU A 293 14.65 -4.37 8.64
C LEU A 293 14.44 -5.17 7.35
N MET A 294 15.51 -5.64 6.73
CA MET A 294 15.45 -6.50 5.54
C MET A 294 14.70 -7.80 5.85
N MET A 295 15.02 -8.43 6.97
CA MET A 295 14.33 -9.63 7.45
C MET A 295 12.84 -9.39 7.72
N VAL A 296 12.50 -8.25 8.35
CA VAL A 296 11.10 -7.84 8.54
C VAL A 296 10.40 -7.70 7.19
N ARG A 297 10.98 -6.96 6.24
CA ARG A 297 10.41 -6.77 4.90
C ARG A 297 10.16 -8.11 4.21
N MET A 298 11.13 -9.02 4.19
CA MET A 298 10.98 -10.34 3.56
C MET A 298 9.83 -11.15 4.18
N LEU A 299 9.65 -11.07 5.50
CA LEU A 299 8.52 -11.73 6.16
C LEU A 299 7.17 -11.09 5.78
N LEU A 300 7.11 -9.77 5.62
CA LEU A 300 5.92 -9.08 5.13
C LEU A 300 5.62 -9.45 3.67
N ASP A 301 6.64 -9.59 2.83
CA ASP A 301 6.51 -10.08 1.44
C ASP A 301 5.95 -11.52 1.41
N LEU A 302 6.41 -12.41 2.32
CA LEU A 302 5.82 -13.74 2.50
C LEU A 302 4.34 -13.66 2.94
N LEU A 303 4.00 -12.70 3.80
CA LEU A 303 2.63 -12.52 4.29
C LEU A 303 1.66 -12.07 3.18
N LEU A 304 2.15 -11.41 2.11
CA LEU A 304 1.35 -11.13 0.90
C LEU A 304 0.85 -12.40 0.18
N LEU A 305 1.46 -13.55 0.46
CA LEU A 305 1.00 -14.84 -0.04
C LEU A 305 -0.14 -15.46 0.79
N ASP A 306 -0.50 -14.84 1.93
CA ASP A 306 -1.61 -15.32 2.74
C ASP A 306 -2.98 -15.09 2.07
N GLY A 307 -3.83 -16.11 2.16
CA GLY A 307 -5.15 -16.11 1.52
C GLY A 307 -6.17 -15.20 2.20
N GLN A 308 -6.02 -14.83 3.47
CA GLN A 308 -6.88 -13.82 4.10
C GLN A 308 -6.46 -12.42 3.67
N LEU A 309 -5.15 -12.15 3.61
CA LEU A 309 -4.65 -10.84 3.19
C LEU A 309 -5.07 -10.53 1.74
N ARG A 310 -4.92 -11.50 0.83
CA ARG A 310 -5.40 -11.34 -0.56
C ARG A 310 -6.91 -11.20 -0.68
N ARG A 311 -7.67 -11.90 0.16
CA ARG A 311 -9.13 -11.71 0.22
C ARG A 311 -9.48 -10.31 0.67
N HIS A 312 -8.82 -9.82 1.73
CA HIS A 312 -8.96 -8.45 2.18
C HIS A 312 -8.63 -7.47 1.05
N MET A 313 -7.49 -7.62 0.33
CA MET A 313 -7.16 -6.79 -0.83
C MET A 313 -8.26 -6.77 -1.90
N SER A 314 -8.91 -7.91 -2.17
CA SER A 314 -10.00 -8.04 -3.13
C SER A 314 -11.31 -7.41 -2.65
N GLU A 315 -11.67 -7.60 -1.38
CA GLU A 315 -12.85 -7.02 -0.73
C GLU A 315 -12.74 -5.50 -0.63
N THR A 316 -11.56 -5.03 -0.21
CA THR A 316 -11.24 -3.62 -0.03
C THR A 316 -11.39 -2.81 -1.33
N ALA A 317 -11.11 -3.42 -2.49
CA ALA A 317 -11.31 -2.79 -3.79
C ALA A 317 -12.81 -2.53 -4.11
N LYS A 318 -13.71 -3.39 -3.61
CA LYS A 318 -15.17 -3.17 -3.73
C LYS A 318 -15.62 -2.07 -2.78
N ASP A 319 -15.10 -2.08 -1.57
CA ASP A 319 -15.39 -1.07 -0.55
C ASP A 319 -14.91 0.32 -1.00
N ALA A 320 -13.80 0.41 -1.74
CA ALA A 320 -13.30 1.67 -2.28
C ALA A 320 -14.34 2.40 -3.16
N ARG A 321 -15.11 1.69 -4.01
CA ARG A 321 -16.16 2.32 -4.83
C ARG A 321 -17.30 2.87 -3.96
N MET A 322 -17.71 2.11 -2.94
CA MET A 322 -18.74 2.58 -2.00
C MET A 322 -18.28 3.80 -1.21
N LEU A 323 -17.03 3.78 -0.72
CA LEU A 323 -16.41 4.90 -0.01
C LEU A 323 -16.29 6.15 -0.90
N GLU A 324 -15.96 5.98 -2.19
CA GLU A 324 -15.90 7.09 -3.15
C GLU A 324 -17.29 7.72 -3.36
N ASP A 325 -18.33 6.91 -3.51
CA ASP A 325 -19.71 7.39 -3.65
C ASP A 325 -20.20 8.07 -2.36
N GLU A 326 -19.86 7.54 -1.20
CA GLU A 326 -20.18 8.17 0.09
C GLU A 326 -19.45 9.52 0.25
N LEU A 327 -18.15 9.58 -0.08
CA LEU A 327 -17.37 10.82 -0.05
C LEU A 327 -17.97 11.87 -0.98
N ARG A 328 -18.43 11.46 -2.16
CA ARG A 328 -19.14 12.34 -3.11
C ARG A 328 -20.46 12.84 -2.54
N GLN A 329 -21.22 12.02 -1.82
CA GLN A 329 -22.45 12.43 -1.16
C GLN A 329 -22.18 13.45 -0.05
N VAL A 330 -21.15 13.22 0.77
CA VAL A 330 -20.74 14.16 1.82
C VAL A 330 -20.32 15.50 1.23
N LYS A 331 -19.50 15.51 0.17
CA LYS A 331 -19.11 16.75 -0.54
C LYS A 331 -20.33 17.54 -1.03
N LYS A 332 -21.30 16.87 -1.65
CA LYS A 332 -22.58 17.49 -2.07
C LYS A 332 -23.40 18.02 -0.90
N ALA A 333 -23.41 17.31 0.22
CA ALA A 333 -24.10 17.77 1.43
C ALA A 333 -23.45 19.05 2.00
N THR A 334 -22.12 19.14 2.00
CA THR A 334 -21.38 20.34 2.41
C THR A 334 -21.69 21.54 1.53
N GLU A 335 -21.73 21.35 0.20
CA GLU A 335 -22.11 22.41 -0.74
C GLU A 335 -23.55 22.88 -0.52
N ALA A 336 -24.49 21.93 -0.36
CA ALA A 336 -25.88 22.24 -0.09
C ALA A 336 -26.08 23.00 1.24
N GLU A 337 -25.33 22.62 2.28
CA GLU A 337 -25.37 23.28 3.59
C GLU A 337 -24.85 24.73 3.50
N THR A 338 -23.75 24.93 2.77
CA THR A 338 -23.20 26.28 2.52
C THR A 338 -24.19 27.18 1.78
N ILE A 339 -24.88 26.67 0.76
CA ILE A 339 -25.92 27.42 0.04
C ILE A 339 -27.09 27.77 0.96
N ARG A 340 -27.55 26.82 1.79
CA ARG A 340 -28.65 27.04 2.75
C ARG A 340 -28.28 28.10 3.79
N TYR A 341 -27.08 28.01 4.36
CA TYR A 341 -26.57 28.99 5.31
C TYR A 341 -26.55 30.40 4.71
N HIS A 342 -25.94 30.60 3.54
CA HIS A 342 -25.88 31.92 2.91
C HIS A 342 -27.27 32.48 2.60
N SER A 343 -28.20 31.64 2.17
CA SER A 343 -29.59 32.06 1.91
C SER A 343 -30.29 32.52 3.20
N THR A 344 -30.25 31.72 4.28
CA THR A 344 -30.89 32.07 5.55
C THR A 344 -30.23 33.28 6.20
N ARG A 345 -28.89 33.34 6.16
CA ARG A 345 -28.11 34.49 6.66
C ARG A 345 -28.51 35.78 5.96
N HIS A 346 -28.58 35.77 4.63
CA HIS A 346 -28.99 36.95 3.86
C HIS A 346 -30.42 37.40 4.20
N GLN A 347 -31.34 36.45 4.44
CA GLN A 347 -32.70 36.77 4.88
C GLN A 347 -32.73 37.41 6.28
N LEU A 348 -31.93 36.90 7.22
CA LEU A 348 -31.81 37.47 8.57
C LEU A 348 -31.17 38.86 8.54
N GLU A 349 -30.06 39.03 7.82
CA GLU A 349 -29.39 40.33 7.62
C GLU A 349 -30.34 41.36 7.02
N GLY A 350 -31.11 40.99 5.98
CA GLY A 350 -32.11 41.87 5.39
C GLY A 350 -33.25 42.26 6.35
N ARG A 351 -33.68 41.34 7.24
CA ARG A 351 -34.68 41.65 8.28
C ARG A 351 -34.12 42.56 9.38
N ILE A 352 -32.87 42.33 9.79
CA ILE A 352 -32.15 43.18 10.75
C ILE A 352 -32.06 44.60 10.19
N GLU A 353 -31.60 44.77 8.95
CA GLU A 353 -31.47 46.07 8.31
C GLU A 353 -32.82 46.80 8.24
N GLN A 354 -33.90 46.09 7.90
CA GLN A 354 -35.25 46.65 7.90
C GLN A 354 -35.69 47.11 9.29
N LEU A 355 -35.55 46.27 10.32
CA LEU A 355 -35.95 46.64 11.68
C LEU A 355 -35.16 47.83 12.20
N VAL A 356 -33.83 47.84 12.02
CA VAL A 356 -32.96 48.95 12.43
C VAL A 356 -33.37 50.24 11.71
N ARG A 357 -33.67 50.18 10.41
CA ARG A 357 -34.13 51.33 9.63
C ARG A 357 -35.45 51.93 10.12
N PHE A 358 -36.35 51.10 10.67
CA PHE A 358 -37.62 51.55 11.25
C PHE A 358 -37.55 51.82 12.77
N GLY A 359 -36.36 51.81 13.36
CA GLY A 359 -36.16 52.08 14.79
C GLY A 359 -36.64 50.96 15.71
N GLY A 360 -36.78 49.74 15.20
CA GLY A 360 -37.11 48.54 15.98
C GLY A 360 -35.87 47.94 16.66
N ASP A 361 -36.11 47.17 17.73
CA ASP A 361 -35.07 46.37 18.38
C ASP A 361 -34.80 45.09 17.56
N ALA A 362 -33.56 44.94 17.10
CA ALA A 362 -33.11 43.79 16.30
C ALA A 362 -32.34 42.74 17.13
N SER A 363 -32.28 42.89 18.47
CA SER A 363 -31.46 42.03 19.34
C SER A 363 -31.79 40.54 19.19
N SER A 364 -33.07 40.17 19.05
CA SER A 364 -33.46 38.77 18.86
C SER A 364 -32.98 38.20 17.53
N LEU A 365 -33.03 38.98 16.44
CA LEU A 365 -32.54 38.54 15.13
C LEU A 365 -31.03 38.44 15.08
N HIS A 366 -30.33 39.29 15.84
CA HIS A 366 -28.88 39.16 16.02
C HIS A 366 -28.53 37.86 16.74
N GLN A 367 -29.29 37.49 17.79
CA GLN A 367 -29.13 36.18 18.44
C GLN A 367 -29.41 35.03 17.47
N ASP A 368 -30.49 35.09 16.69
CA ASP A 368 -30.80 34.06 15.68
C ASP A 368 -29.68 33.92 14.63
N LEU A 369 -29.04 35.02 14.25
CA LEU A 369 -27.91 35.02 13.30
C LEU A 369 -26.65 34.39 13.91
N GLU A 370 -26.38 34.66 15.19
CA GLU A 370 -25.29 34.04 15.95
C GLU A 370 -25.53 32.53 16.10
N ASP A 371 -26.72 32.12 16.53
CA ASP A 371 -27.13 30.73 16.67
C ASP A 371 -27.04 29.98 15.33
N LEU A 372 -27.47 30.61 14.23
CA LEU A 372 -27.32 30.08 12.87
C LEU A 372 -25.84 29.87 12.51
N ASN A 373 -24.98 30.83 12.85
CA ASN A 373 -23.55 30.74 12.57
C ASN A 373 -22.88 29.62 13.37
N THR A 374 -23.18 29.50 14.66
CA THR A 374 -22.69 28.41 15.51
C THR A 374 -23.17 27.04 15.00
N THR A 375 -24.45 26.93 14.65
CA THR A 375 -25.02 25.67 14.11
C THR A 375 -24.39 25.30 12.78
N TYR A 376 -24.18 26.27 11.89
CA TYR A 376 -23.51 26.06 10.60
C TYR A 376 -22.07 25.60 10.78
N GLN A 377 -21.30 26.26 11.66
CA GLN A 377 -19.92 25.90 11.95
C GLN A 377 -19.82 24.48 12.51
N GLN A 378 -20.68 24.11 13.48
CA GLN A 378 -20.72 22.75 14.02
C GLN A 378 -21.03 21.72 12.93
N ARG A 379 -22.07 21.99 12.11
CA ARG A 379 -22.47 21.06 11.05
C ARG A 379 -21.40 20.92 9.97
N GLN A 380 -20.72 22.01 9.65
CA GLN A 380 -19.62 22.04 8.69
C GLN A 380 -18.42 21.25 9.20
N ALA A 381 -18.06 21.39 10.49
CA ALA A 381 -17.01 20.60 11.12
C ALA A 381 -17.32 19.09 11.10
N GLU A 382 -18.56 18.68 11.39
CA GLU A 382 -19.00 17.28 11.31
C GLU A 382 -18.83 16.71 9.88
N LEU A 383 -19.25 17.47 8.86
CA LEU A 383 -19.15 17.05 7.47
C LEU A 383 -17.69 16.98 6.99
N TYR A 384 -16.83 17.90 7.41
CA TYR A 384 -15.39 17.84 7.09
C TYR A 384 -14.68 16.68 7.77
N GLU A 385 -15.02 16.38 9.02
CA GLU A 385 -14.50 15.21 9.73
C GLU A 385 -14.92 13.91 9.04
N GLN A 386 -16.20 13.79 8.65
CA GLN A 386 -16.69 12.64 7.88
C GLN A 386 -15.97 12.53 6.54
N ALA A 387 -15.83 13.63 5.80
CA ALA A 387 -15.13 13.65 4.51
C ALA A 387 -13.65 13.24 4.64
N MET A 388 -12.96 13.72 5.68
CA MET A 388 -11.57 13.36 5.94
C MET A 388 -11.44 11.87 6.29
N HIS A 389 -12.32 11.33 7.13
CA HIS A 389 -12.33 9.90 7.47
C HIS A 389 -12.56 9.03 6.23
N LEU A 390 -13.52 9.41 5.37
CA LEU A 390 -13.78 8.72 4.11
C LEU A 390 -12.61 8.83 3.13
N SER A 391 -11.97 9.99 3.03
CA SER A 391 -10.78 10.19 2.18
C SER A 391 -9.59 9.34 2.65
N SER A 392 -9.35 9.26 3.96
CA SER A 392 -8.30 8.41 4.54
C SER A 392 -8.61 6.93 4.32
N SER A 393 -9.86 6.52 4.56
CA SER A 393 -10.33 5.15 4.31
C SER A 393 -10.23 4.79 2.83
N LEU A 394 -10.62 5.68 1.93
CA LEU A 394 -10.51 5.49 0.49
C LEU A 394 -9.05 5.32 0.06
N SER A 395 -8.14 6.11 0.64
CA SER A 395 -6.70 6.00 0.36
C SER A 395 -6.13 4.66 0.81
N ARG A 396 -6.50 4.18 2.02
CA ARG A 396 -6.15 2.83 2.51
C ARG A 396 -6.74 1.72 1.64
N SER A 397 -7.97 1.94 1.17
CA SER A 397 -8.74 0.95 0.43
C SER A 397 -8.39 0.88 -1.04
N SER A 398 -7.89 1.98 -1.60
CA SER A 398 -7.29 1.97 -2.91
C SER A 398 -6.06 1.06 -2.83
N ASN A 399 -6.15 -0.11 -3.47
CA ASN A 399 -5.06 -1.10 -3.53
C ASN A 399 -3.91 -0.62 -4.43
N ARG A 400 -3.73 0.70 -4.50
CA ARG A 400 -2.80 1.38 -5.37
C ARG A 400 -1.48 1.47 -4.61
N ARG A 401 -0.42 0.98 -5.27
CA ARG A 401 0.95 1.17 -4.80
C ARG A 401 1.23 2.66 -4.62
N PRO A 402 2.23 3.05 -3.81
CA PRO A 402 2.69 4.43 -3.75
C PRO A 402 2.83 4.99 -5.16
N HIS A 403 2.20 6.14 -5.38
CA HIS A 403 2.16 6.75 -6.70
C HIS A 403 3.50 7.39 -6.98
N TYR A 404 4.09 7.03 -8.10
CA TYR A 404 5.32 7.64 -8.56
C TYR A 404 5.22 8.11 -10.00
N LEU A 405 5.98 9.14 -10.30
CA LEU A 405 6.14 9.69 -11.64
C LEU A 405 7.64 9.85 -11.89
N VAL A 406 8.14 9.26 -12.97
CA VAL A 406 9.50 9.50 -13.45
C VAL A 406 9.42 10.49 -14.59
N THR A 407 10.09 11.62 -14.43
CA THR A 407 10.08 12.69 -15.43
C THR A 407 11.35 12.64 -16.27
N PRO A 408 11.24 12.43 -17.59
CA PRO A 408 12.41 12.25 -18.45
C PRO A 408 13.23 13.53 -18.64
N TRP A 409 12.63 14.71 -18.42
CA TRP A 409 13.28 16.00 -18.66
C TRP A 409 14.25 16.43 -17.56
N ASP A 410 13.97 16.12 -16.30
CA ASP A 410 14.83 16.44 -15.16
C ASP A 410 15.48 15.19 -14.52
N GLY A 411 15.04 13.99 -14.93
CA GLY A 411 15.50 12.71 -14.40
C GLY A 411 15.07 12.47 -12.96
N ASN A 412 14.05 13.18 -12.47
CA ASN A 412 13.55 13.07 -11.11
C ASN A 412 12.48 11.99 -11.00
N GLU A 413 12.40 11.40 -9.81
CA GLU A 413 11.29 10.55 -9.39
C GLU A 413 10.46 11.30 -8.35
N TYR A 414 9.18 11.50 -8.62
CA TYR A 414 8.23 12.12 -7.70
C TYR A 414 7.35 11.06 -7.07
N TRP A 415 7.24 11.09 -5.74
CA TRP A 415 6.55 10.08 -4.95
C TRP A 415 5.50 10.71 -4.04
N LEU A 416 4.35 10.03 -3.94
CA LEU A 416 3.28 10.33 -2.99
C LEU A 416 3.10 9.15 -2.04
N PHE A 417 3.49 9.33 -0.78
CA PHE A 417 3.31 8.33 0.27
C PHE A 417 2.05 8.61 1.09
N ASN A 418 1.45 7.57 1.65
CA ASN A 418 0.20 7.70 2.38
C ASN A 418 0.39 8.36 3.75
N ASP A 419 -0.63 9.02 4.29
CA ASP A 419 -0.59 9.51 5.67
C ASP A 419 -1.01 8.41 6.65
N LEU A 420 -0.11 8.04 7.57
CA LEU A 420 -0.39 7.03 8.59
C LEU A 420 -1.28 7.52 9.72
N PHE A 421 -1.38 8.84 9.92
CA PHE A 421 -2.13 9.39 11.03
C PHE A 421 -3.63 9.29 10.82
N THR A 422 -4.34 9.06 11.91
CA THR A 422 -5.80 9.22 11.93
C THR A 422 -6.14 10.69 12.08
N PRO A 423 -7.34 11.11 11.60
CA PRO A 423 -7.94 12.39 11.95
C PRO A 423 -7.72 12.84 13.40
N GLN A 424 -7.96 11.94 14.35
CA GLN A 424 -7.82 12.22 15.77
C GLN A 424 -6.36 12.51 16.17
N GLN A 425 -5.39 11.79 15.59
CA GLN A 425 -3.97 11.98 15.89
C GLN A 425 -3.44 13.34 15.41
N HIS A 426 -4.06 13.89 14.36
CA HIS A 426 -3.80 15.26 13.93
C HIS A 426 -4.39 16.29 14.89
N LYS A 427 -5.64 16.07 15.35
CA LYS A 427 -6.31 16.92 16.34
C LYS A 427 -5.59 16.95 17.70
N ASP A 428 -5.03 15.82 18.12
CA ASP A 428 -4.31 15.70 19.40
C ASP A 428 -3.01 16.53 19.44
N GLY A 429 -2.68 17.27 18.38
CA GLY A 429 -1.55 18.17 18.35
C GLY A 429 -0.22 17.44 18.51
N THR A 430 -0.16 16.17 18.05
CA THR A 430 1.08 15.40 17.98
C THR A 430 1.97 16.05 16.91
N ALA A 431 2.54 17.20 17.26
CA ALA A 431 3.38 18.03 16.42
C ALA A 431 4.67 17.27 16.11
N MET A 432 4.63 16.47 15.05
CA MET A 432 5.80 15.78 14.55
C MET A 432 6.42 16.66 13.48
N ALA A 433 7.70 17.02 13.68
CA ALA A 433 8.45 17.96 12.86
C ALA A 433 8.67 17.53 11.40
N ASP A 434 8.19 16.35 10.99
CA ASP A 434 8.50 15.72 9.70
C ASP A 434 7.25 15.14 9.01
N THR A 435 6.15 15.91 8.94
CA THR A 435 4.92 15.49 8.25
C THR A 435 5.06 15.35 6.73
N TYR A 436 6.19 15.76 6.16
CA TYR A 436 6.40 15.80 4.73
C TYR A 436 6.32 14.43 4.04
N TRP A 437 6.57 13.33 4.77
CA TRP A 437 6.38 11.97 4.25
C TRP A 437 4.90 11.69 3.94
N GLY A 438 3.99 12.12 4.80
CA GLY A 438 2.55 11.90 4.64
C GLY A 438 1.83 13.07 3.98
N HIS A 439 2.38 14.28 3.93
CA HIS A 439 1.66 15.49 3.48
C HIS A 439 2.23 16.15 2.23
N GLY A 440 3.37 15.67 1.74
CA GLY A 440 4.09 16.30 0.63
C GLY A 440 4.24 15.44 -0.61
N VAL A 441 4.92 16.03 -1.60
CA VAL A 441 5.53 15.32 -2.72
C VAL A 441 7.00 15.13 -2.40
N ILE A 442 7.50 13.89 -2.49
CA ILE A 442 8.93 13.59 -2.34
C ILE A 442 9.54 13.52 -3.73
N ALA A 443 10.57 14.32 -3.99
CA ALA A 443 11.32 14.25 -5.24
C ALA A 443 12.71 13.67 -4.99
N ILE A 444 13.13 12.71 -5.82
CA ILE A 444 14.42 12.05 -5.72
C ILE A 444 15.17 12.26 -7.03
N GLY A 445 16.32 12.92 -6.96
CA GLY A 445 17.12 13.25 -8.13
C GLY A 445 17.86 14.57 -7.99
N ARG A 446 17.90 15.35 -9.07
CA ARG A 446 18.56 16.66 -9.15
C ARG A 446 17.66 17.73 -8.54
N SER A 447 18.27 18.81 -8.04
CA SER A 447 17.49 19.97 -7.61
C SER A 447 16.76 20.55 -8.82
N PRO A 448 15.43 20.71 -8.78
CA PRO A 448 14.70 21.39 -9.85
C PRO A 448 15.11 22.85 -10.02
N GLU A 449 15.67 23.47 -8.98
CA GLU A 449 16.14 24.87 -8.99
C GLU A 449 17.54 25.02 -9.61
N GLN A 450 18.35 23.95 -9.68
CA GLN A 450 19.77 24.01 -10.09
C GLN A 450 20.05 23.40 -11.47
N GLN A 451 19.10 23.42 -12.41
CA GLN A 451 19.30 22.84 -13.76
C GLN A 451 20.52 23.39 -14.53
N GLN A 452 21.09 24.53 -14.12
CA GLN A 452 22.23 25.17 -14.77
C GLN A 452 23.61 24.80 -14.18
N GLU A 453 23.70 24.15 -13.02
CA GLU A 453 24.99 23.78 -12.42
C GLU A 453 25.50 22.45 -13.01
N LYS A 454 26.60 22.51 -13.78
CA LYS A 454 27.31 21.37 -14.39
C LYS A 454 28.00 20.43 -13.40
N GLU A 455 27.82 20.63 -12.09
CA GLU A 455 28.41 19.74 -11.10
C GLU A 455 27.78 18.36 -11.20
N THR A 456 28.59 17.33 -10.95
CA THR A 456 28.20 15.93 -10.84
C THR A 456 27.27 15.77 -9.63
N THR A 457 26.01 16.19 -9.77
CA THR A 457 25.07 16.29 -8.66
C THR A 457 24.68 14.88 -8.24
N LYS A 458 25.26 14.43 -7.13
CA LYS A 458 24.80 13.27 -6.38
C LYS A 458 23.28 13.33 -6.24
N ARG A 459 22.60 12.20 -6.48
CA ARG A 459 21.16 12.01 -6.25
C ARG A 459 20.81 12.49 -4.84
N LYS A 460 19.81 13.36 -4.71
CA LYS A 460 19.36 13.97 -3.45
C LYS A 460 17.86 13.80 -3.29
N TRP A 461 17.39 13.95 -2.06
CA TRP A 461 15.98 13.90 -1.72
C TRP A 461 15.48 15.31 -1.41
N TRP A 462 14.28 15.60 -1.88
CA TRP A 462 13.63 16.89 -1.75
C TRP A 462 12.17 16.66 -1.37
N HIS A 463 11.55 17.65 -0.74
CA HIS A 463 10.11 17.66 -0.54
C HIS A 463 9.47 18.96 -1.00
N ILE A 464 8.20 18.84 -1.36
CA ILE A 464 7.27 19.95 -1.54
C ILE A 464 6.13 19.73 -0.54
N SER A 465 5.84 20.72 0.28
CA SER A 465 4.75 20.67 1.26
C SER A 465 3.85 21.90 1.16
N GLY A 466 2.61 21.74 1.61
CA GLY A 466 1.58 22.79 1.57
C GLY A 466 0.82 22.83 0.25
N ILE A 467 -0.49 23.10 0.35
CA ILE A 467 -1.44 23.05 -0.77
C ILE A 467 -1.00 23.98 -1.90
N SER A 468 -0.60 25.22 -1.59
CA SER A 468 -0.19 26.21 -2.59
C SER A 468 1.05 25.77 -3.40
N ASN A 469 2.03 25.14 -2.74
CA ASN A 469 3.22 24.65 -3.42
C ASN A 469 2.91 23.43 -4.29
N ILE A 470 2.07 22.51 -3.81
CA ILE A 470 1.62 21.35 -4.59
C ILE A 470 0.81 21.79 -5.81
N GLN A 471 -0.05 22.80 -5.67
CA GLN A 471 -0.78 23.36 -6.81
C GLN A 471 0.14 24.03 -7.83
N THR A 472 1.18 24.72 -7.36
CA THR A 472 2.22 25.30 -8.25
C THR A 472 3.00 24.18 -8.95
N PHE A 473 3.30 23.09 -8.25
CA PHE A 473 3.93 21.90 -8.83
C PHE A 473 3.10 21.26 -9.94
N ASP A 474 1.79 21.07 -9.74
CA ASP A 474 0.88 20.52 -10.76
C ASP A 474 0.88 21.35 -12.05
N LYS A 475 0.81 22.68 -11.91
CA LYS A 475 0.88 23.62 -13.04
C LYS A 475 2.22 23.55 -13.73
N TRP A 476 3.32 23.50 -12.97
CA TRP A 476 4.67 23.39 -13.48
C TRP A 476 4.89 22.09 -14.28
N LEU A 477 4.47 20.95 -13.75
CA LEU A 477 4.52 19.64 -14.42
C LEU A 477 3.77 19.68 -15.76
N THR A 478 2.56 20.24 -15.75
CA THR A 478 1.73 20.37 -16.95
C THR A 478 2.41 21.25 -18.01
N SER A 479 2.96 22.40 -17.60
CA SER A 479 3.69 23.29 -18.50
C SER A 479 4.92 22.62 -19.10
N HIS A 480 5.71 21.91 -18.29
CA HIS A 480 6.92 21.22 -18.76
C HIS A 480 6.59 20.08 -19.72
N TYR A 481 5.57 19.28 -19.40
CA TYR A 481 5.09 18.24 -20.30
C TYR A 481 4.81 18.79 -21.71
N TYR A 482 4.02 19.86 -21.83
CA TYR A 482 3.71 20.45 -23.14
C TYR A 482 4.91 21.06 -23.84
N MET A 483 5.85 21.68 -23.11
CA MET A 483 7.07 22.22 -23.69
C MET A 483 7.92 21.11 -24.33
N TYR A 484 8.21 20.03 -23.58
CA TYR A 484 9.02 18.92 -24.10
C TYR A 484 8.30 18.11 -25.18
N GLN A 485 6.97 18.02 -25.13
CA GLN A 485 6.18 17.40 -26.19
C GLN A 485 6.33 18.16 -27.52
N GLN A 486 6.35 19.49 -27.48
CA GLN A 486 6.55 20.33 -28.68
C GLN A 486 7.98 20.25 -29.23
N GLU A 487 8.98 20.07 -28.36
CA GLU A 487 10.38 19.92 -28.76
C GLU A 487 10.68 18.57 -29.45
N GLY A 488 9.73 17.62 -29.42
CA GLY A 488 9.90 16.31 -30.06
C GLY A 488 10.97 15.44 -29.39
N ALA A 489 11.19 15.63 -28.08
CA ALA A 489 12.31 15.02 -27.36
C ALA A 489 12.20 13.50 -27.13
N LEU A 490 11.02 12.90 -27.32
CA LEU A 490 10.77 11.47 -27.11
C LEU A 490 9.96 10.86 -28.27
N ASP A 491 10.00 9.53 -28.39
CA ASP A 491 9.14 8.78 -29.30
C ASP A 491 7.65 8.88 -28.88
N THR A 492 6.75 8.80 -29.85
CA THR A 492 5.29 8.85 -29.69
C THR A 492 4.75 7.86 -28.67
N THR A 493 5.32 6.65 -28.61
CA THR A 493 4.88 5.61 -27.67
C THR A 493 5.30 5.93 -26.24
N ALA A 494 6.52 6.44 -26.06
CA ALA A 494 7.01 6.91 -24.77
C ALA A 494 6.20 8.11 -24.26
N TRP A 495 5.80 9.02 -25.16
CA TRP A 495 4.90 10.13 -24.83
C TRP A 495 3.54 9.67 -24.33
N ALA A 496 2.89 8.73 -25.02
CA ALA A 496 1.58 8.23 -24.60
C ALA A 496 1.63 7.55 -23.21
N SER A 497 2.71 6.79 -22.94
CA SER A 497 2.93 6.19 -21.62
C SER A 497 3.15 7.25 -20.54
N LEU A 498 3.99 8.24 -20.82
CA LEU A 498 4.29 9.33 -19.90
C LEU A 498 3.06 10.21 -19.64
N GLU A 499 2.28 10.52 -20.66
CA GLU A 499 1.02 11.26 -20.54
C GLU A 499 0.05 10.55 -19.58
N THR A 500 -0.09 9.24 -19.74
CA THR A 500 -0.92 8.41 -18.85
C THR A 500 -0.41 8.49 -17.40
N GLN A 501 0.90 8.35 -17.18
CA GLN A 501 1.51 8.44 -15.85
C GLN A 501 1.34 9.84 -15.23
N ILE A 502 1.50 10.91 -16.02
CA ILE A 502 1.30 12.28 -15.56
C ILE A 502 -0.16 12.50 -15.19
N ILE A 503 -1.11 12.11 -16.03
CA ILE A 503 -2.55 12.25 -15.73
C ILE A 503 -2.90 11.49 -14.45
N GLU A 504 -2.43 10.25 -14.31
CA GLU A 504 -2.65 9.46 -13.09
C GLU A 504 -2.06 10.17 -11.87
N PHE A 505 -0.79 10.55 -11.92
CA PHE A 505 -0.10 11.22 -10.82
C PHE A 505 -0.77 12.54 -10.44
N ARG A 506 -1.21 13.34 -11.41
CA ARG A 506 -1.95 14.60 -11.17
C ARG A 506 -3.30 14.36 -10.50
N ASN A 507 -4.04 13.31 -10.89
CA ASN A 507 -5.26 12.93 -10.18
C ASN A 507 -4.96 12.63 -8.69
N HIS A 508 -3.84 11.97 -8.41
CA HIS A 508 -3.39 11.75 -7.04
C HIS A 508 -2.96 13.01 -6.30
N LEU A 509 -2.35 13.99 -6.98
CA LEU A 509 -2.07 15.31 -6.41
C LEU A 509 -3.36 16.05 -6.03
N VAL A 510 -4.39 16.00 -6.87
CA VAL A 510 -5.69 16.62 -6.57
C VAL A 510 -6.30 16.00 -5.32
N HIS A 511 -6.35 14.67 -5.24
CA HIS A 511 -6.82 13.99 -4.04
C HIS A 511 -5.99 14.32 -2.79
N ARG A 512 -4.68 14.49 -2.94
CA ARG A 512 -3.80 14.92 -1.85
C ARG A 512 -4.15 16.33 -1.38
N MET A 513 -4.32 17.27 -2.30
CA MET A 513 -4.67 18.66 -1.97
C MET A 513 -6.03 18.73 -1.28
N ASP A 514 -7.03 17.98 -1.77
CA ASP A 514 -8.34 17.86 -1.12
C ASP A 514 -8.22 17.32 0.32
N TYR A 515 -7.40 16.28 0.51
CA TYR A 515 -7.16 15.71 1.84
C TYR A 515 -6.49 16.70 2.79
N LEU A 516 -5.44 17.39 2.34
CA LEU A 516 -4.74 18.39 3.15
C LEU A 516 -5.64 19.57 3.49
N TRP A 517 -6.49 20.00 2.55
CA TRP A 517 -7.46 21.06 2.79
C TRP A 517 -8.46 20.64 3.86
N LEU A 518 -9.03 19.43 3.76
CA LEU A 518 -9.92 18.89 4.79
C LEU A 518 -9.22 18.81 6.15
N LEU A 519 -7.95 18.39 6.15
CA LEU A 519 -7.13 18.31 7.34
C LEU A 519 -6.98 19.69 8.01
N GLU A 520 -6.53 20.70 7.26
CA GLU A 520 -6.42 22.10 7.72
C GLU A 520 -7.75 22.60 8.30
N GLN A 521 -8.87 22.39 7.60
CA GLN A 521 -10.19 22.78 8.09
C GLN A 521 -10.57 22.05 9.40
N THR A 522 -10.23 20.78 9.56
CA THR A 522 -10.58 20.03 10.77
C THR A 522 -9.70 20.38 11.97
N VAL A 523 -8.45 20.75 11.74
CA VAL A 523 -7.53 21.21 12.79
C VAL A 523 -7.91 22.62 13.23
N ASP A 524 -8.13 23.54 12.30
CA ASP A 524 -8.49 24.94 12.62
C ASP A 524 -9.82 25.03 13.40
N ASN A 525 -10.79 24.15 13.11
CA ASN A 525 -12.06 24.11 13.83
C ASN A 525 -11.94 23.57 15.27
N ALA A 526 -10.90 22.79 15.59
CA ALA A 526 -10.70 22.26 16.94
C ALA A 526 -10.27 23.35 17.94
N ASP A 527 -9.64 24.42 17.47
CA ASP A 527 -9.18 25.52 18.34
C ASP A 527 -10.32 26.46 18.79
N TYR A 528 -11.52 26.35 18.18
CA TYR A 528 -12.68 27.18 18.51
C TYR A 528 -13.67 26.52 19.50
N SER A 529 -13.48 25.23 19.82
CA SER A 529 -14.30 24.47 20.77
C SER A 529 -13.61 24.35 22.12
#